data_AF-A0AA51MEA1-F1
#
_entry.id   AF-A0AA51MEA1-F1
#
_cell.length_a   1.000
_cell.length_b   1.000
_cell.length_c   1.000
_cell.angle_alpha   90.00
_cell.angle_beta   90.00
_cell.angle_gamma   90.00
#
_symmetry.space_group_name_H-M   'P 1'
#
loop_
_entity.id
_entity.type
_entity.pdbx_description
1 polymer ?
#
loop_
_entity_poly.entity_id
_entity_poly.type
_entity_poly.pdbx_seq_one_letter_code
_entity_poly.pdbx_strand_id
1 'polypeptide(L)'
;MDEQLRRLHELAKASPNFGMLYRHEPLLALYGSHAELNVFTNPNAASVSARQFGEVLAEEIPLRKSADEHRAVRSRCPVAQTER
;
A
#
# COMPACT_ATOMS: atom_id res chain seq x y z
N MET A 1 -19.82 -17.07 -13.18
CA MET A 1 -19.02 -16.56 -12.04
C MET A 1 -18.66 -15.08 -12.22
N ASP A 2 -18.70 -14.56 -13.44
CA ASP A 2 -18.30 -13.18 -13.81
C ASP A 2 -19.15 -12.05 -13.23
N GLU A 3 -20.40 -12.32 -12.85
CA GLU A 3 -21.33 -11.30 -12.34
C GLU A 3 -20.90 -10.73 -10.98
N GLN A 4 -20.38 -11.56 -10.08
CA GLN A 4 -19.87 -11.09 -8.79
C GLN A 4 -18.64 -10.20 -8.97
N LEU A 5 -17.74 -10.57 -9.88
CA LEU A 5 -16.56 -9.79 -10.20
C LEU A 5 -16.94 -8.43 -10.80
N ARG A 6 -17.91 -8.40 -11.73
CA ARG A 6 -18.45 -7.16 -12.28
C ARG A 6 -19.02 -6.24 -11.20
N ARG A 7 -19.80 -6.79 -10.25
CA ARG A 7 -20.34 -5.99 -9.14
C ARG A 7 -19.25 -5.41 -8.25
N LEU A 8 -18.20 -6.19 -7.95
CA LEU A 8 -17.07 -5.70 -7.17
C LEU A 8 -16.36 -4.53 -7.87
N HIS A 9 -16.22 -4.60 -9.19
CA HIS A 9 -15.61 -3.53 -9.98
C HIS A 9 -16.47 -2.26 -10.01
N GLU A 10 -17.79 -2.40 -10.14
CA GLU A 10 -18.70 -1.24 -10.05
C GLU A 10 -18.70 -0.61 -8.67
N LEU A 11 -18.67 -1.42 -7.60
CA LEU A 11 -18.51 -0.92 -6.23
C LEU A 11 -17.18 -0.21 -6.03
N ALA A 12 -16.10 -0.73 -6.61
CA ALA A 12 -14.79 -0.09 -6.51
C ALA A 12 -14.76 1.27 -7.20
N LYS A 13 -15.41 1.41 -8.37
CA LYS A 13 -15.56 2.71 -9.05
C LYS A 13 -16.41 3.71 -8.27
N ALA A 14 -17.44 3.21 -7.57
CA ALA A 14 -18.37 4.02 -6.80
C ALA A 14 -17.85 4.36 -5.39
N SER A 15 -16.74 3.77 -4.95
CA SER A 15 -16.13 4.05 -3.64
C SER A 15 -15.72 5.52 -3.53
N PRO A 16 -16.14 6.23 -2.47
CA PRO A 16 -15.70 7.61 -2.21
C PRO A 16 -14.19 7.76 -2.05
N ASN A 17 -13.54 6.77 -1.42
CA ASN A 17 -12.12 6.84 -1.07
C ASN A 17 -11.21 6.23 -2.14
N PHE A 18 -11.67 5.19 -2.85
CA PHE A 18 -10.84 4.40 -3.77
C PHE A 18 -11.30 4.44 -5.24
N GLY A 19 -12.43 5.08 -5.55
CA GLY A 19 -12.95 5.17 -6.91
C GLY A 19 -12.01 5.86 -7.90
N MET A 20 -11.24 6.85 -7.44
CA MET A 20 -10.21 7.50 -8.24
C MET A 20 -9.02 6.57 -8.55
N LEU A 21 -8.69 5.68 -7.62
CA LEU A 21 -7.57 4.74 -7.76
C LEU A 21 -7.88 3.66 -8.81
N TYR A 22 -9.16 3.34 -9.03
CA TYR A 22 -9.59 2.30 -9.97
C TYR A 22 -9.08 2.51 -11.40
N ARG A 23 -8.90 3.78 -11.84
CA ARG A 23 -8.37 4.08 -13.18
C ARG A 23 -6.89 3.71 -13.34
N HIS A 24 -6.14 3.77 -12.25
CA HIS A 24 -4.70 3.52 -12.25
C HIS A 24 -4.43 2.07 -11.87
N GLU A 25 -4.97 1.64 -10.73
CA GLU A 25 -4.73 0.33 -10.16
C GLU A 25 -6.05 -0.32 -9.69
N PRO A 26 -6.73 -1.09 -10.56
CA PRO A 26 -8.04 -1.66 -10.26
C PRO A 26 -8.00 -2.69 -9.12
N LEU A 27 -6.91 -3.46 -9.00
CA LEU A 27 -6.71 -4.44 -7.93
C LEU A 27 -6.62 -3.77 -6.55
N LEU A 28 -5.83 -2.70 -6.45
CA LEU A 28 -5.73 -1.89 -5.23
C LEU A 28 -7.07 -1.23 -4.88
N ALA A 29 -7.77 -0.67 -5.87
CA ALA A 29 -9.07 -0.06 -5.65
C ALA A 29 -10.10 -1.08 -5.13
N LEU A 30 -10.07 -2.32 -5.61
CA LEU A 30 -10.94 -3.40 -5.12
C LEU A 30 -10.70 -3.72 -3.65
N TYR A 31 -9.45 -3.96 -3.25
CA TYR A 31 -9.13 -4.27 -1.85
C TYR A 31 -9.45 -3.10 -0.90
N GLY A 32 -9.14 -1.87 -1.32
CA GLY A 32 -9.46 -0.67 -0.54
C GLY A 32 -10.97 -0.47 -0.37
N SER A 33 -11.73 -0.58 -1.46
CA SER A 33 -13.20 -0.45 -1.43
C SER A 33 -13.85 -1.56 -0.60
N HIS A 34 -13.30 -2.79 -0.65
CA HIS A 34 -13.77 -3.89 0.17
C HIS A 34 -13.50 -3.67 1.66
N ALA A 35 -12.33 -3.11 2.01
CA ALA A 35 -12.02 -2.74 3.39
C ALA A 35 -12.96 -1.63 3.90
N GLU A 36 -13.20 -0.61 3.08
CA GLU A 36 -14.12 0.49 3.39
C GLU A 36 -15.56 0.01 3.64
N LEU A 37 -16.09 -0.86 2.77
CA LEU A 37 -17.44 -1.38 2.89
C LEU A 37 -17.65 -2.23 4.16
N ASN A 38 -16.60 -2.92 4.60
CA ASN A 38 -16.69 -3.85 5.73
C ASN A 38 -16.28 -3.23 7.07
N VAL A 39 -15.74 -2.01 7.11
CA VAL A 39 -15.18 -1.43 8.35
C VAL A 39 -16.21 -1.36 9.48
N PHE A 40 -17.48 -1.13 9.16
CA PHE A 40 -18.58 -1.02 10.13
C PHE A 40 -19.40 -2.30 10.30
N THR A 41 -19.36 -3.22 9.34
CA THR A 41 -20.20 -4.43 9.31
C THR A 41 -19.42 -5.68 9.70
N ASN A 42 -18.15 -5.78 9.28
CA ASN A 42 -17.26 -6.90 9.57
C ASN A 42 -15.80 -6.39 9.67
N PRO A 43 -15.38 -5.90 10.85
CA PRO A 43 -14.05 -5.32 11.02
C PRO A 43 -12.91 -6.32 10.81
N ASN A 44 -13.17 -7.62 11.02
CA ASN A 44 -12.20 -8.68 10.75
C ASN A 44 -11.96 -8.81 9.25
N ALA A 45 -13.02 -8.85 8.44
CA ALA A 45 -12.91 -8.88 6.98
C ALA A 45 -12.25 -7.60 6.46
N ALA A 46 -12.61 -6.43 7.00
CA ALA A 46 -11.99 -5.16 6.65
C ALA A 46 -10.47 -5.17 6.91
N SER A 47 -10.05 -5.73 8.05
CA SER A 47 -8.62 -5.82 8.40
C SER A 47 -7.85 -6.74 7.46
N VAL A 48 -8.46 -7.84 7.01
CA VAL A 48 -7.85 -8.75 6.02
C VAL A 48 -7.70 -8.05 4.67
N SER A 49 -8.75 -7.38 4.19
CA SER A 49 -8.68 -6.64 2.93
C SER A 49 -7.69 -5.46 2.98
N ALA A 50 -7.58 -4.78 4.11
CA ALA A 50 -6.58 -3.73 4.32
C ALA A 50 -5.14 -4.27 4.29
N ARG A 51 -4.90 -5.50 4.78
CA ARG A 51 -3.60 -6.16 4.67
C ARG A 51 -3.27 -6.51 3.23
N GLN A 52 -4.20 -7.14 2.51
CA GLN A 52 -4.03 -7.46 1.09
C GLN A 52 -3.77 -6.22 0.24
N PHE A 53 -4.47 -5.12 0.54
CA PHE A 53 -4.21 -3.82 -0.06
C PHE A 53 -2.76 -3.37 0.16
N GLY A 54 -2.26 -3.45 1.40
CA GLY A 54 -0.88 -3.06 1.73
C GLY A 54 0.19 -3.96 1.10
N GLU A 55 -0.08 -5.27 0.97
CA GLU A 55 0.80 -6.22 0.30
C GLU A 55 0.93 -5.90 -1.20
N VAL A 56 -0.20 -5.73 -1.89
CA VAL A 56 -0.20 -5.35 -3.32
C VAL A 56 0.41 -3.97 -3.51
N LEU A 57 0.15 -3.02 -2.60
CA LEU A 57 0.76 -1.69 -2.65
C LEU A 57 2.29 -1.76 -2.56
N ALA A 58 2.81 -2.64 -1.70
CA ALA A 58 4.25 -2.82 -1.52
C ALA A 58 4.93 -3.51 -2.72
N GLU A 59 4.18 -4.32 -3.47
CA GLU A 59 4.65 -4.97 -4.69
C GLU A 59 4.61 -4.02 -5.90
N GLU A 60 3.50 -3.28 -6.07
CA GLU A 60 3.26 -2.41 -7.23
C GLU A 60 3.96 -1.05 -7.12
N ILE A 61 4.13 -0.52 -5.91
CA ILE A 61 4.88 0.72 -5.69
C ILE A 61 6.28 0.36 -5.21
N PRO A 62 7.33 0.44 -6.05
CA PRO A 62 8.68 0.44 -5.52
C PRO A 62 8.75 1.61 -4.55
N LEU A 63 9.09 1.35 -3.28
CA LEU A 63 9.34 2.36 -2.24
C LEU A 63 10.32 3.41 -2.80
N ARG A 64 9.83 4.41 -3.53
CA ARG A 64 10.62 5.51 -4.04
C ARG A 64 10.82 6.45 -2.86
N LYS A 65 11.95 6.25 -2.16
CA LYS A 65 12.65 7.17 -1.24
C LYS A 65 12.36 7.12 0.27
N SER A 66 12.73 6.05 0.97
CA SER A 66 12.93 6.21 2.44
C SER A 66 13.85 5.17 3.10
N ALA A 67 14.79 4.56 2.39
CA ALA A 67 15.82 3.73 3.01
C ALA A 67 17.26 4.10 2.63
N ASP A 68 17.49 5.24 1.96
CA ASP A 68 18.81 5.60 1.42
C ASP A 68 19.46 6.88 1.98
N GLU A 69 18.98 7.49 3.07
CA GLU A 69 19.60 8.77 3.51
C GLU A 69 19.87 9.00 5.01
N HIS A 70 19.76 7.99 5.89
CA HIS A 70 20.16 8.17 7.31
C HIS A 70 21.13 7.13 7.89
N ARG A 71 21.67 6.20 7.07
CA ARG A 71 22.72 5.25 7.51
C ARG A 71 24.10 5.51 6.87
N ALA A 72 24.37 6.74 6.42
CA ALA A 72 25.69 7.11 5.87
C ALA A 72 26.49 8.12 6.73
N VAL A 73 25.98 8.51 7.92
CA VAL A 73 26.68 9.44 8.85
C VAL A 73 27.07 8.75 10.16
N ARG A 74 27.46 7.46 10.11
CA ARG A 74 28.09 6.77 11.25
C ARG A 74 29.39 6.02 10.90
N SER A 75 30.01 6.31 9.76
CA SER A 75 31.22 5.60 9.32
C SER A 75 32.38 6.47 8.82
N ARG A 76 32.46 7.75 9.21
CA ARG A 76 33.66 8.56 8.94
C ARG A 76 34.19 9.26 10.19
N CYS A 77 34.60 8.47 11.18
CA CYS A 77 35.74 8.83 12.02
C CYS A 77 36.89 7.90 11.65
N PRO A 78 37.86 8.34 10.85
CA PRO A 78 39.16 7.69 10.84
C PRO A 78 39.90 8.18 12.09
N VAL A 79 39.76 7.46 13.20
CA VAL A 79 40.76 7.54 14.26
C VAL A 79 41.97 6.74 13.76
N ALA A 80 43.12 7.38 13.81
CA ALA A 80 44.47 6.93 13.45
C ALA A 80 44.90 7.25 12.00
N GLN A 81 45.64 8.35 11.83
CA GLN A 81 47.07 8.33 11.41
C GLN A 81 47.65 9.76 11.33
N THR A 82 48.97 9.87 11.55
CA THR A 82 49.86 11.07 11.50
C THR A 82 50.02 11.81 12.83
N GLU A 83 50.95 11.42 13.70
CA GLU A 83 52.39 11.79 13.70
C GLU A 83 52.64 13.31 13.72
N ARG A 84 52.82 13.87 14.93
CA ARG A 84 54.03 14.60 15.38
C ARG A 84 53.92 14.98 16.86
#